data_AF-A0A8I1UIR9-F1
#
_entry.id   AF-A0A8I1UIR9-F1
#
_cell.length_a   1.000
_cell.length_b   1.000
_cell.length_c   1.000
_cell.angle_alpha   90.00
_cell.angle_beta   90.00
_cell.angle_gamma   90.00
#
_symmetry.space_group_name_H-M   'P 1'
#
loop_
_entity.id
_entity.type
_entity.pdbx_description
1 polymer ?
#
loop_
_entity_poly.entity_id
_entity_poly.type
_entity_poly.pdbx_seq_one_letter_code
_entity_poly.pdbx_strand_id
1 'polypeptide(L)'
;MRAKESSRIRNGLRIVVSAAALALGGCGGGGGDGGGSATAPKINSSNSAVVASRAYSVADALYSTGSAATSAMKSVGGPSNGVRLNLAEFAVRRLLNLGGGSAGSGGVVGKAIVSDSEPCPLGGMISLTANDADDSGTLTSGDTGSITFTNCVDSDGIRYDGTFSFSNLSYTGSSVTPSQTLGATFTFSNFRATLNQDSASVNGDFSVQAAITNFAPYSLDLAVSGTKLVLAENNWTETLAQFSANIFIDITAGTYAYGVAGAISGTGLPDAITLATPRTLAGNIGSYPTTGAITATASDGTAARLTVNSAANVAVDLDGNADGVFESSQTMTWTQLAAI
;
A
#
# COMPACT_ATOMS: atom_id res chain seq x y z
N MET A 1 -24.40 -69.18 31.52
CA MET A 1 -23.16 -69.31 30.72
C MET A 1 -22.19 -68.24 31.17
N ARG A 2 -21.05 -68.67 31.72
CA ARG A 2 -19.90 -67.86 32.16
C ARG A 2 -18.90 -67.73 31.01
N ALA A 3 -18.25 -66.58 30.88
CA ALA A 3 -16.89 -66.35 30.37
C ALA A 3 -16.68 -64.83 30.26
N LYS A 4 -15.54 -64.19 30.53
CA LYS A 4 -14.24 -64.57 31.11
C LYS A 4 -13.51 -63.25 31.38
N GLU A 5 -12.73 -63.20 32.46
CA GLU A 5 -11.70 -62.17 32.71
C GLU A 5 -10.68 -62.07 31.57
N SER A 6 -10.04 -60.91 31.38
CA SER A 6 -8.65 -60.70 31.86
C SER A 6 -7.92 -59.51 31.19
N SER A 7 -7.05 -58.90 31.99
CA SER A 7 -5.75 -58.30 31.62
C SER A 7 -5.76 -56.88 31.02
N ARG A 8 -5.52 -55.83 31.82
CA ARG A 8 -4.23 -55.29 32.33
C ARG A 8 -3.47 -54.39 31.33
N ILE A 9 -3.26 -53.15 31.80
CA ILE A 9 -1.98 -52.40 31.82
C ILE A 9 -1.51 -51.78 30.49
N ARG A 10 -1.36 -50.45 30.40
CA ARG A 10 -0.13 -49.66 30.73
C ARG A 10 -0.26 -48.19 30.30
N ASN A 11 0.25 -47.31 31.17
CA ASN A 11 0.94 -46.03 30.96
C ASN A 11 0.25 -44.95 30.10
N GLY A 12 0.00 -43.72 30.56
CA GLY A 12 0.78 -42.90 31.49
C GLY A 12 1.30 -41.68 30.73
N LEU A 13 0.57 -40.57 30.77
CA LEU A 13 1.08 -39.26 30.34
C LEU A 13 0.87 -38.27 31.49
N ARG A 14 2.01 -37.86 32.08
CA ARG A 14 2.10 -36.86 33.15
C ARG A 14 1.98 -35.47 32.52
N ILE A 15 0.95 -34.73 32.89
CA ILE A 15 0.89 -33.28 32.66
C ILE A 15 1.57 -32.61 33.86
N VAL A 16 2.73 -31.99 33.60
CA VAL A 16 3.42 -31.12 34.57
C VAL A 16 2.89 -29.71 34.34
N VAL A 17 2.05 -29.22 35.25
CA VAL A 17 1.66 -27.81 35.35
C VAL A 17 2.65 -27.14 36.31
N SER A 18 3.56 -26.33 35.78
CA SER A 18 4.43 -25.49 36.60
C SER A 18 3.80 -24.11 36.74
N ALA A 19 3.29 -23.86 37.95
CA ALA A 19 2.90 -22.54 38.43
C ALA A 19 4.15 -21.75 38.87
N ALA A 20 4.27 -20.50 38.42
CA ALA A 20 5.15 -19.50 39.02
C ALA A 20 4.35 -18.21 39.19
N ALA A 21 4.29 -17.74 40.43
CA ALA A 21 3.47 -16.64 40.88
C ALA A 21 4.33 -15.43 41.28
N LEU A 22 3.74 -14.25 41.09
CA LEU A 22 3.84 -13.03 41.89
C LEU A 22 5.13 -12.19 41.86
N ALA A 23 4.98 -10.99 41.30
CA ALA A 23 5.43 -9.75 41.95
C ALA A 23 4.47 -8.60 41.57
N LEU A 24 3.46 -8.37 42.43
CA LEU A 24 2.67 -7.15 42.47
C LEU A 24 3.40 -6.18 43.41
N GLY A 25 3.93 -5.09 42.85
CA GLY A 25 4.44 -3.94 43.60
C GLY A 25 3.53 -2.74 43.37
N GLY A 26 2.86 -2.28 44.41
CA GLY A 26 2.11 -1.02 44.43
C GLY A 26 2.57 -0.14 45.58
N CYS A 27 2.94 1.11 45.25
CA CYS A 27 2.89 2.35 46.04
C CYS A 27 3.46 3.41 45.07
N GLY A 28 2.77 4.47 44.62
CA GLY A 28 2.16 5.54 45.40
C GLY A 28 3.04 6.79 45.29
N GLY A 29 2.57 7.86 44.63
CA GLY A 29 3.23 9.17 44.70
C GLY A 29 3.00 10.15 43.54
N GLY A 30 2.01 11.04 43.69
CA GLY A 30 2.20 12.49 43.58
C GLY A 30 2.50 13.15 42.22
N GLY A 31 1.47 13.78 41.65
CA GLY A 31 1.42 15.19 41.20
C GLY A 31 2.60 15.81 40.43
N GLY A 32 2.31 16.23 39.20
CA GLY A 32 3.12 17.18 38.45
C GLY A 32 2.56 17.38 37.05
N ASP A 33 1.65 18.35 36.91
CA ASP A 33 1.23 18.89 35.61
C ASP A 33 2.44 19.51 34.91
N GLY A 34 3.16 18.70 34.15
CA GLY A 34 4.13 19.13 33.17
C GLY A 34 3.60 18.71 31.81
N GLY A 35 3.11 19.68 31.02
CA GLY A 35 2.92 19.52 29.59
C GLY A 35 4.25 19.30 28.89
N GLY A 36 4.88 18.16 29.15
CA GLY A 36 5.93 17.62 28.31
C GLY A 36 5.22 17.00 27.13
N SER A 37 5.34 17.64 25.96
CA SER A 37 5.20 16.87 24.72
C SER A 37 6.10 15.66 24.89
N ALA A 38 5.52 14.45 24.94
CA ALA A 38 6.30 13.23 24.90
C ALA A 38 7.17 13.35 23.65
N THR A 39 8.47 13.57 23.83
CA THR A 39 9.41 13.61 22.70
C THR A 39 9.25 12.30 21.97
N ALA A 40 8.93 12.39 20.68
CA ALA A 40 8.74 11.22 19.85
C ALA A 40 9.91 10.24 20.01
N PRO A 41 9.66 8.93 19.97
CA PRO A 41 10.71 7.95 20.12
C PRO A 41 11.74 8.12 19.00
N LYS A 42 13.02 8.24 19.33
CA LYS A 42 14.13 8.31 18.37
C LYS A 42 14.29 6.97 17.64
N ILE A 43 14.92 6.97 16.47
CA ILE A 43 15.36 5.72 15.85
C ILE A 43 16.59 5.22 16.63
N ASN A 44 16.55 3.95 17.04
CA ASN A 44 17.57 3.30 17.84
C ASN A 44 17.58 1.78 17.57
N SER A 45 18.47 1.04 18.25
CA SER A 45 18.65 -0.40 18.03
C SER A 45 17.42 -1.27 18.32
N SER A 46 16.43 -0.76 19.08
CA SER A 46 15.20 -1.49 19.38
C SER A 46 14.10 -1.33 18.32
N ASN A 47 14.15 -0.29 17.49
CA ASN A 47 13.10 0.02 16.52
C ASN A 47 13.58 0.25 15.08
N SER A 48 14.89 0.26 14.81
CA SER A 48 15.42 0.50 13.45
C SER A 48 14.87 -0.47 12.41
N ALA A 49 14.71 -1.75 12.75
CA ALA A 49 14.13 -2.77 11.88
C ALA A 49 12.63 -2.53 11.60
N VAL A 50 11.88 -2.07 12.61
CA VAL A 50 10.45 -1.70 12.44
C VAL A 50 10.35 -0.50 11.51
N VAL A 51 11.15 0.53 11.73
CA VAL A 51 11.16 1.74 10.90
C VAL A 51 11.55 1.43 9.46
N ALA A 52 12.61 0.65 9.26
CA ALA A 52 13.04 0.22 7.92
C ALA A 52 11.99 -0.64 7.21
N SER A 53 11.32 -1.54 7.95
CA SER A 53 10.23 -2.36 7.40
C SER A 53 9.05 -1.48 6.94
N ARG A 54 8.59 -0.55 7.78
CA ARG A 54 7.49 0.37 7.43
C ARG A 54 7.85 1.29 6.27
N ALA A 55 9.06 1.84 6.26
CA ALA A 55 9.59 2.63 5.14
C ALA A 55 9.54 1.85 3.81
N TYR A 56 9.94 0.58 3.83
CA TYR A 56 9.86 -0.27 2.65
C TYR A 56 8.42 -0.63 2.27
N SER A 57 7.55 -0.99 3.23
CA SER A 57 6.14 -1.30 2.96
C SER A 57 5.41 -0.12 2.30
N VAL A 58 5.69 1.10 2.74
CA VAL A 58 5.15 2.32 2.12
C VAL A 58 5.71 2.51 0.71
N ALA A 59 7.00 2.29 0.51
CA ALA A 59 7.61 2.38 -0.81
C ALA A 59 7.02 1.36 -1.80
N ASP A 60 6.81 0.13 -1.34
CA ASP A 60 6.18 -0.96 -2.08
C ASP A 60 4.70 -0.64 -2.40
N ALA A 61 3.98 -0.04 -1.46
CA ALA A 61 2.62 0.43 -1.69
C ALA A 61 2.55 1.53 -2.76
N LEU A 62 3.51 2.48 -2.79
CA LEU A 62 3.60 3.50 -3.84
C LEU A 62 4.02 2.92 -5.20
N TYR A 63 4.91 1.92 -5.20
CA TYR A 63 5.19 1.16 -6.41
C TYR A 63 3.90 0.51 -6.95
N SER A 64 3.16 -0.17 -6.06
CA SER A 64 1.85 -0.76 -6.34
C SER A 64 0.85 0.27 -6.85
N THR A 65 0.85 1.51 -6.33
CA THR A 65 -0.02 2.60 -6.79
C THR A 65 0.33 3.15 -8.18
N GLY A 66 1.51 2.86 -8.74
CA GLY A 66 1.89 3.25 -10.10
C GLY A 66 1.75 2.13 -11.14
N SER A 67 1.97 0.87 -10.78
CA SER A 67 2.22 -0.23 -11.72
C SER A 67 0.98 -1.01 -12.20
N ALA A 68 -0.17 -0.34 -12.30
CA ALA A 68 -1.48 -0.94 -12.56
C ALA A 68 -1.65 -1.82 -13.82
N ALA A 69 -0.65 -1.87 -14.70
CA ALA A 69 -0.72 -2.47 -16.02
C ALA A 69 -0.52 -4.00 -16.05
N THR A 70 0.00 -4.61 -14.97
CA THR A 70 0.21 -6.06 -14.92
C THR A 70 -0.44 -6.63 -13.67
N SER A 71 -1.52 -7.40 -13.82
CA SER A 71 -2.30 -8.07 -12.75
C SER A 71 -1.52 -9.11 -11.93
N ALA A 72 -0.19 -9.04 -11.92
CA ALA A 72 0.71 -9.88 -11.16
C ALA A 72 1.49 -9.01 -10.17
N MET A 73 0.85 -8.63 -9.07
CA MET A 73 1.47 -7.80 -8.04
C MET A 73 1.44 -8.51 -6.68
N LYS A 74 2.62 -8.98 -6.24
CA LYS A 74 2.84 -9.37 -4.84
C LYS A 74 3.17 -8.11 -4.05
N SER A 75 2.29 -7.74 -3.14
CA SER A 75 2.60 -6.83 -2.04
C SER A 75 3.60 -7.49 -1.08
N VAL A 76 4.53 -6.71 -0.55
CA VAL A 76 5.42 -7.16 0.52
C VAL A 76 4.77 -6.96 1.89
N GLY A 77 4.37 -8.08 2.50
CA GLY A 77 4.19 -8.20 3.95
C GLY A 77 2.78 -8.55 4.42
N GLY A 78 2.61 -9.81 4.84
CA GLY A 78 1.46 -10.32 5.59
C GLY A 78 0.72 -11.46 4.89
N PRO A 79 0.25 -12.48 5.64
CA PRO A 79 -0.36 -13.69 5.08
C PRO A 79 -1.55 -13.31 4.18
N SER A 80 -1.66 -14.05 3.08
CA SER A 80 -2.61 -13.94 1.98
C SER A 80 -4.10 -14.16 2.35
N ASN A 81 -4.53 -13.72 3.52
CA ASN A 81 -5.84 -14.02 4.10
C ASN A 81 -6.67 -12.78 4.45
N GLY A 82 -6.29 -11.56 4.04
CA GLY A 82 -7.02 -10.31 4.32
C GLY A 82 -7.15 -9.38 3.11
N VAL A 83 -8.09 -8.41 3.18
CA VAL A 83 -8.33 -7.41 2.11
C VAL A 83 -7.12 -6.48 1.99
N ARG A 84 -6.49 -6.47 0.81
CA ARG A 84 -5.41 -5.53 0.44
C ARG A 84 -5.90 -4.66 -0.71
N LEU A 85 -5.79 -3.34 -0.58
CA LEU A 85 -6.21 -2.41 -1.63
C LEU A 85 -5.05 -2.15 -2.61
N ASN A 86 -5.11 -2.75 -3.81
CA ASN A 86 -4.23 -2.34 -4.92
C ASN A 86 -4.84 -1.12 -5.64
N LEU A 87 -4.55 0.07 -5.12
CA LEU A 87 -5.20 1.33 -5.54
C LEU A 87 -4.94 1.69 -7.01
N ALA A 88 -3.77 1.35 -7.57
CA ALA A 88 -3.51 1.62 -9.00
C ALA A 88 -4.28 0.69 -9.88
N GLU A 89 -4.22 -0.61 -9.60
CA GLU A 89 -4.91 -1.61 -10.39
C GLU A 89 -6.40 -1.30 -10.40
N PHE A 90 -6.97 -0.96 -9.25
CA PHE A 90 -8.34 -0.50 -9.16
C PHE A 90 -8.59 0.77 -10.00
N ALA A 91 -7.78 1.82 -9.82
CA ALA A 91 -7.95 3.10 -10.50
C ALA A 91 -7.81 2.99 -12.03
N VAL A 92 -6.76 2.32 -12.51
CA VAL A 92 -6.48 2.16 -13.94
C VAL A 92 -7.41 1.13 -14.58
N ARG A 93 -7.70 -0.02 -13.95
CA ARG A 93 -8.73 -0.93 -14.49
C ARG A 93 -10.06 -0.22 -14.62
N ARG A 94 -10.41 0.68 -13.68
CA ARG A 94 -11.65 1.43 -13.77
C ARG A 94 -11.60 2.49 -14.85
N LEU A 95 -10.51 3.24 -15.00
CA LEU A 95 -10.32 4.16 -16.12
C LEU A 95 -10.37 3.44 -17.48
N LEU A 96 -9.72 2.27 -17.60
CA LEU A 96 -9.74 1.45 -18.80
C LEU A 96 -11.12 0.84 -19.07
N ASN A 97 -11.87 0.42 -18.05
CA ASN A 97 -13.25 -0.04 -18.21
C ASN A 97 -14.19 1.10 -18.61
N LEU A 98 -13.93 2.33 -18.15
CA LEU A 98 -14.65 3.52 -18.60
C LEU A 98 -14.31 3.86 -20.07
N GLY A 99 -13.05 3.69 -20.49
CA GLY A 99 -12.62 3.91 -21.88
C GLY A 99 -12.90 2.75 -22.85
N GLY A 100 -13.11 1.53 -22.33
CA GLY A 100 -13.37 0.30 -23.10
C GLY A 100 -14.85 -0.09 -23.18
N GLY A 101 -15.73 0.66 -22.50
CA GLY A 101 -17.18 0.54 -22.63
C GLY A 101 -17.60 0.88 -24.05
N SER A 102 -17.84 -0.16 -24.86
CA SER A 102 -18.43 -0.01 -26.18
C SER A 102 -19.75 0.74 -26.06
N ALA A 103 -19.93 1.74 -26.93
CA ALA A 103 -21.20 2.40 -27.18
C ALA A 103 -22.33 1.35 -27.34
N GLY A 104 -23.18 1.22 -26.33
CA GLY A 104 -24.27 0.25 -26.26
C GLY A 104 -24.45 -0.17 -24.81
N SER A 105 -25.28 0.46 -23.99
CA SER A 105 -26.65 0.92 -24.25
C SER A 105 -27.01 2.05 -23.28
N GLY A 106 -27.49 3.17 -23.82
CA GLY A 106 -27.90 4.36 -23.05
C GLY A 106 -27.05 5.56 -23.43
N GLY A 107 -27.58 6.41 -24.32
CA GLY A 107 -26.83 7.44 -25.03
C GLY A 107 -26.09 8.41 -24.10
N VAL A 108 -24.81 8.63 -24.37
CA VAL A 108 -24.09 9.83 -23.91
C VAL A 108 -24.59 10.97 -24.79
N VAL A 109 -25.47 11.79 -24.24
CA VAL A 109 -26.04 12.96 -24.93
C VAL A 109 -25.38 14.21 -24.35
N GLY A 110 -24.63 14.92 -25.18
CA GLY A 110 -24.58 16.38 -25.20
C GLY A 110 -24.20 17.07 -23.89
N LYS A 111 -22.91 17.35 -23.67
CA LYS A 111 -22.37 18.23 -22.62
C LYS A 111 -23.03 17.95 -21.27
N ALA A 112 -23.03 16.69 -20.87
CA ALA A 112 -23.79 16.21 -19.74
C ALA A 112 -22.87 15.59 -18.70
N ILE A 113 -22.99 16.06 -17.47
CA ILE A 113 -22.64 15.24 -16.31
C ILE A 113 -23.51 13.99 -16.42
N VAL A 114 -22.90 12.85 -16.74
CA VAL A 114 -23.58 11.56 -16.79
C VAL A 114 -23.54 10.99 -15.38
N SER A 115 -24.70 10.62 -14.86
CA SER A 115 -24.80 9.86 -13.62
C SER A 115 -25.51 8.55 -13.91
N ASP A 116 -24.88 7.45 -13.50
CA ASP A 116 -25.46 6.11 -13.59
C ASP A 116 -25.34 5.41 -12.24
N SER A 117 -26.24 4.46 -11.96
CA SER A 117 -26.16 3.67 -10.75
C SER A 117 -26.64 2.26 -10.99
N GLU A 118 -25.83 1.31 -10.52
CA GLU A 118 -26.09 -0.11 -10.66
C GLU A 118 -26.04 -0.82 -9.30
N PRO A 119 -26.88 -1.83 -9.08
CA PRO A 119 -26.80 -2.67 -7.90
C PRO A 119 -25.55 -3.55 -7.95
N CYS A 120 -24.91 -3.75 -6.80
CA CYS A 120 -23.77 -4.67 -6.72
C CYS A 120 -24.23 -6.13 -6.69
N PRO A 121 -23.39 -7.09 -7.13
CA PRO A 121 -23.75 -8.50 -7.25
C PRO A 121 -24.38 -9.12 -6.00
N LEU A 122 -23.87 -8.78 -4.81
CA LEU A 122 -24.34 -9.34 -3.54
C LEU A 122 -25.02 -8.31 -2.61
N GLY A 123 -25.40 -7.14 -3.16
CA GLY A 123 -26.16 -6.10 -2.45
C GLY A 123 -25.43 -4.76 -2.33
N GLY A 124 -26.19 -3.69 -2.04
CA GLY A 124 -25.69 -2.32 -2.08
C GLY A 124 -25.67 -1.73 -3.50
N MET A 125 -25.02 -0.58 -3.66
CA MET A 125 -25.07 0.22 -4.89
C MET A 125 -23.70 0.80 -5.25
N ILE A 126 -23.44 0.87 -6.54
CA ILE A 126 -22.40 1.72 -7.15
C ILE A 126 -23.10 2.88 -7.84
N SER A 127 -22.60 4.09 -7.65
CA SER A 127 -23.03 5.28 -8.40
C SER A 127 -21.81 5.88 -9.10
N LEU A 128 -21.87 5.98 -10.41
CA LEU A 128 -20.87 6.63 -11.24
C LEU A 128 -21.36 8.03 -11.61
N THR A 129 -20.47 9.02 -11.53
CA THR A 129 -20.65 10.33 -12.12
C THR A 129 -19.45 10.63 -12.99
N ALA A 130 -19.67 11.06 -14.23
CA ALA A 130 -18.63 11.47 -15.15
C ALA A 130 -19.00 12.81 -15.77
N ASN A 131 -18.01 13.69 -15.93
CA ASN A 131 -18.15 14.93 -16.67
C ASN A 131 -17.23 14.86 -17.88
N ASP A 132 -17.84 14.62 -19.04
CA ASP A 132 -17.22 14.69 -20.35
C ASP A 132 -17.07 16.17 -20.73
N ALA A 133 -15.84 16.68 -20.64
CA ALA A 133 -15.56 18.10 -20.77
C ALA A 133 -15.67 18.61 -22.21
N ASP A 134 -15.45 17.71 -23.18
CA ASP A 134 -15.44 18.03 -24.61
C ASP A 134 -16.60 17.41 -25.41
N ASP A 135 -17.51 16.69 -24.73
CA ASP A 135 -18.69 16.04 -25.32
C ASP A 135 -18.33 15.03 -26.40
N SER A 136 -17.18 14.36 -26.24
CA SER A 136 -16.70 13.38 -27.21
C SER A 136 -17.41 12.02 -27.10
N GLY A 137 -18.08 11.76 -25.99
CA GLY A 137 -18.64 10.45 -25.64
C GLY A 137 -17.59 9.42 -25.28
N THR A 138 -16.34 9.85 -25.09
CA THR A 138 -15.17 9.01 -24.77
C THR A 138 -14.35 9.68 -23.68
N LEU A 139 -13.50 8.91 -22.99
CA LEU A 139 -12.63 9.46 -21.97
C LEU A 139 -11.47 10.25 -22.63
N THR A 140 -11.49 11.58 -22.50
CA THR A 140 -10.49 12.49 -23.10
C THR A 140 -9.80 13.37 -22.05
N SER A 141 -8.77 14.10 -22.48
CA SER A 141 -8.07 15.03 -21.59
C SER A 141 -9.02 16.13 -21.11
N GLY A 142 -9.06 16.36 -19.79
CA GLY A 142 -9.94 17.33 -19.15
C GLY A 142 -11.18 16.72 -18.48
N ASP A 143 -11.50 15.46 -18.78
CA ASP A 143 -12.61 14.77 -18.14
C ASP A 143 -12.37 14.55 -16.65
N THR A 144 -13.47 14.48 -15.91
CA THR A 144 -13.47 14.16 -14.48
C THR A 144 -14.53 13.13 -14.16
N GLY A 145 -14.39 12.43 -13.04
CA GLY A 145 -15.41 11.49 -12.61
C GLY A 145 -15.25 11.05 -11.17
N SER A 146 -16.31 10.45 -10.65
CA SER A 146 -16.36 9.88 -9.32
C SER A 146 -17.20 8.61 -9.30
N ILE A 147 -16.83 7.69 -8.43
CA ILE A 147 -17.56 6.48 -8.15
C ILE A 147 -17.79 6.43 -6.65
N THR A 148 -19.06 6.33 -6.27
CA THR A 148 -19.49 6.20 -4.88
C THR A 148 -20.03 4.80 -4.65
N PHE A 149 -19.48 4.16 -3.63
CA PHE A 149 -19.91 2.86 -3.14
C PHE A 149 -20.75 3.05 -1.88
N THR A 150 -21.95 2.48 -1.88
CA THR A 150 -22.85 2.48 -0.72
C THR A 150 -23.16 1.06 -0.32
N ASN A 151 -22.46 0.55 0.70
CA ASN A 151 -22.53 -0.84 1.16
C ASN A 151 -22.42 -1.86 0.00
N CYS A 152 -21.61 -1.56 -1.01
CA CYS A 152 -21.54 -2.33 -2.24
C CYS A 152 -20.78 -3.64 -2.02
N VAL A 153 -21.42 -4.78 -2.17
CA VAL A 153 -20.79 -6.09 -2.04
C VAL A 153 -20.55 -6.69 -3.42
N ASP A 154 -19.28 -6.92 -3.75
CA ASP A 154 -18.88 -7.56 -5.00
C ASP A 154 -19.17 -9.07 -5.01
N SER A 155 -18.86 -9.75 -6.12
CA SER A 155 -19.05 -11.19 -6.25
C SER A 155 -18.20 -12.04 -5.30
N ASP A 156 -17.11 -11.46 -4.80
CA ASP A 156 -16.15 -12.12 -3.91
C ASP A 156 -16.51 -11.90 -2.43
N GLY A 157 -17.58 -11.13 -2.15
CA GLY A 157 -18.08 -10.84 -0.81
C GLY A 157 -17.40 -9.65 -0.14
N ILE A 158 -16.56 -8.90 -0.86
CA ILE A 158 -15.91 -7.69 -0.32
C ILE A 158 -16.91 -6.55 -0.36
N ARG A 159 -17.13 -5.92 0.80
CA ARG A 159 -17.96 -4.71 0.91
C ARG A 159 -17.11 -3.46 0.73
N TYR A 160 -17.48 -2.63 -0.24
CA TYR A 160 -16.92 -1.31 -0.48
C TYR A 160 -17.86 -0.20 -0.01
N ASP A 161 -17.28 0.81 0.61
CA ASP A 161 -17.94 2.02 1.07
C ASP A 161 -17.07 3.24 0.74
N GLY A 162 -17.68 4.39 0.47
CA GLY A 162 -16.98 5.66 0.26
C GLY A 162 -16.89 6.06 -1.21
N THR A 163 -16.05 7.07 -1.50
CA THR A 163 -15.93 7.65 -2.84
C THR A 163 -14.50 7.63 -3.33
N PHE A 164 -14.37 7.29 -4.60
CA PHE A 164 -13.15 7.40 -5.40
C PHE A 164 -13.43 8.39 -6.54
N SER A 165 -12.57 9.38 -6.75
CA SER A 165 -12.70 10.29 -7.89
C SER A 165 -11.39 10.49 -8.62
N PHE A 166 -11.48 10.92 -9.88
CA PHE A 166 -10.36 11.33 -10.70
C PHE A 166 -10.62 12.70 -11.32
N SER A 167 -9.54 13.45 -11.53
CA SER A 167 -9.53 14.77 -12.16
C SER A 167 -8.19 15.02 -12.85
N ASN A 168 -8.04 16.18 -13.49
CA ASN A 168 -6.83 16.55 -14.23
C ASN A 168 -6.39 15.45 -15.21
N LEU A 169 -7.37 14.79 -15.84
CA LEU A 169 -7.06 13.73 -16.78
C LEU A 169 -6.29 14.32 -17.96
N SER A 170 -5.14 13.73 -18.25
CA SER A 170 -4.35 13.98 -19.43
C SER A 170 -4.16 12.66 -20.14
N TYR A 171 -4.40 12.67 -21.43
CA TYR A 171 -4.36 11.49 -22.27
C TYR A 171 -3.86 11.90 -23.64
N THR A 172 -2.74 11.33 -24.07
CA THR A 172 -2.23 11.52 -25.43
C THR A 172 -1.83 10.19 -26.06
N GLY A 173 -2.10 10.04 -27.36
CA GLY A 173 -1.86 8.79 -28.08
C GLY A 173 -3.05 7.83 -28.01
N SER A 174 -2.80 6.55 -28.30
CA SER A 174 -3.77 5.46 -28.22
C SER A 174 -3.04 4.12 -28.02
N SER A 175 -3.79 3.04 -27.78
CA SER A 175 -3.22 1.68 -27.66
C SER A 175 -2.53 1.18 -28.94
N VAL A 176 -2.78 1.82 -30.09
CA VAL A 176 -2.16 1.48 -31.38
C VAL A 176 -1.00 2.40 -31.77
N THR A 177 -0.71 3.46 -30.99
CA THR A 177 0.46 4.32 -31.23
C THR A 177 1.69 3.80 -30.49
N PRO A 178 2.92 4.00 -31.04
CA PRO A 178 4.16 3.55 -30.42
C PRO A 178 4.32 3.94 -28.95
N SER A 179 3.90 5.16 -28.62
CA SER A 179 3.90 5.70 -27.27
C SER A 179 2.55 6.32 -26.94
N GLN A 180 2.22 6.34 -25.66
CA GLN A 180 1.03 6.94 -25.09
C GLN A 180 1.39 7.59 -23.76
N THR A 181 0.72 8.68 -23.39
CA THR A 181 0.76 9.20 -22.02
C THR A 181 -0.62 9.21 -21.40
N LEU A 182 -0.67 8.93 -20.10
CA LEU A 182 -1.88 8.98 -19.28
C LEU A 182 -1.50 9.64 -17.96
N GLY A 183 -2.24 10.64 -17.50
CA GLY A 183 -2.05 11.18 -16.16
C GLY A 183 -3.36 11.61 -15.54
N ALA A 184 -3.51 11.45 -14.24
CA ALA A 184 -4.70 11.85 -13.51
C ALA A 184 -4.39 12.08 -12.04
N THR A 185 -5.18 12.93 -11.39
CA THR A 185 -5.21 13.07 -9.93
C THR A 185 -6.38 12.27 -9.38
N PHE A 186 -6.09 11.32 -8.51
CA PHE A 186 -7.06 10.50 -7.80
C PHE A 186 -7.27 10.99 -6.37
N THR A 187 -8.52 10.94 -5.92
CA THR A 187 -8.90 11.31 -4.56
C THR A 187 -9.79 10.22 -3.95
N PHE A 188 -9.47 9.83 -2.73
CA PHE A 188 -10.22 8.87 -1.92
C PHE A 188 -10.85 9.61 -0.74
N SER A 189 -12.17 9.47 -0.60
CA SER A 189 -12.96 10.07 0.48
C SER A 189 -13.75 8.97 1.18
N ASN A 190 -13.35 8.68 2.42
CA ASN A 190 -13.89 7.62 3.26
C ASN A 190 -13.92 6.25 2.57
N PHE A 191 -12.97 6.00 1.66
CA PHE A 191 -12.96 4.74 0.90
C PHE A 191 -12.51 3.60 1.81
N ARG A 192 -13.32 2.54 1.88
CA ARG A 192 -13.08 1.38 2.72
C ARG A 192 -13.50 0.12 1.97
N ALA A 193 -12.69 -0.91 2.12
CA ALA A 193 -13.05 -2.28 1.77
C ALA A 193 -13.08 -3.15 3.03
N THR A 194 -14.03 -4.08 3.11
CA THR A 194 -14.24 -4.94 4.27
C THR A 194 -14.61 -6.34 3.81
N LEU A 195 -13.93 -7.36 4.33
CA LEU A 195 -14.25 -8.76 4.13
C LEU A 195 -14.21 -9.45 5.48
N ASN A 196 -15.33 -10.05 5.90
CA ASN A 196 -15.48 -10.64 7.23
C ASN A 196 -15.13 -9.63 8.35
N GLN A 197 -14.05 -9.87 9.09
CA GLN A 197 -13.59 -9.01 10.19
C GLN A 197 -12.45 -8.07 9.76
N ASP A 198 -11.89 -8.25 8.57
CA ASP A 198 -10.78 -7.45 8.07
C ASP A 198 -11.29 -6.19 7.37
N SER A 199 -10.63 -5.07 7.61
CA SER A 199 -10.93 -3.81 6.94
C SER A 199 -9.67 -3.07 6.53
N ALA A 200 -9.71 -2.51 5.33
CA ALA A 200 -8.71 -1.59 4.80
C ALA A 200 -9.40 -0.31 4.36
N SER A 201 -8.80 0.84 4.62
CA SER A 201 -9.30 2.13 4.19
C SER A 201 -8.20 3.04 3.71
N VAL A 202 -8.55 3.89 2.75
CA VAL A 202 -7.67 4.92 2.22
C VAL A 202 -8.40 6.25 2.15
N ASN A 203 -7.69 7.32 2.51
CA ASN A 203 -8.16 8.68 2.39
C ASN A 203 -7.05 9.59 1.88
N GLY A 204 -7.40 10.59 1.09
CA GLY A 204 -6.45 11.56 0.55
C GLY A 204 -6.27 11.43 -0.95
N ASP A 205 -5.13 11.90 -1.46
CA ASP A 205 -4.90 12.09 -2.88
C ASP A 205 -3.55 11.56 -3.34
N PHE A 206 -3.50 11.18 -4.61
CA PHE A 206 -2.27 11.07 -5.37
C PHE A 206 -2.53 11.36 -6.84
N SER A 207 -1.53 11.90 -7.51
CA SER A 207 -1.47 12.04 -8.96
C SER A 207 -0.53 11.02 -9.54
N VAL A 208 -0.87 10.51 -10.72
CA VAL A 208 0.00 9.65 -11.53
C VAL A 208 0.17 10.29 -12.88
N GLN A 209 1.39 10.23 -13.42
CA GLN A 209 1.69 10.45 -14.82
C GLN A 209 2.43 9.22 -15.33
N ALA A 210 1.88 8.59 -16.36
CA ALA A 210 2.44 7.43 -17.05
C ALA A 210 2.85 7.82 -18.47
N ALA A 211 4.03 7.37 -18.87
CA ALA A 211 4.44 7.23 -20.26
C ALA A 211 4.55 5.74 -20.57
N ILE A 212 3.86 5.31 -21.61
CA ILE A 212 3.67 3.90 -21.97
C ILE A 212 4.25 3.69 -23.36
N THR A 213 5.11 2.69 -23.52
CA THR A 213 5.56 2.20 -24.81
C THR A 213 4.76 0.95 -25.17
N ASN A 214 3.88 1.06 -26.17
CA ASN A 214 2.93 0.01 -26.57
C ASN A 214 3.50 -1.02 -27.56
N PHE A 215 4.80 -0.93 -27.88
CA PHE A 215 5.50 -1.80 -28.81
C PHE A 215 6.84 -2.21 -28.21
N ALA A 216 7.39 -3.33 -28.67
CA ALA A 216 8.66 -3.83 -28.14
C ALA A 216 9.81 -2.79 -28.29
N PRO A 217 10.56 -2.49 -27.22
CA PRO A 217 10.37 -2.98 -25.85
C PRO A 217 9.19 -2.30 -25.15
N TYR A 218 8.23 -3.11 -24.69
CA TYR A 218 7.10 -2.69 -23.89
C TYR A 218 7.58 -2.18 -22.52
N SER A 219 7.29 -0.93 -22.20
CA SER A 219 7.72 -0.30 -20.96
C SER A 219 6.71 0.69 -20.41
N LEU A 220 6.77 0.93 -19.10
CA LEU A 220 6.04 1.98 -18.40
C LEU A 220 7.01 2.82 -17.58
N ASP A 221 6.93 4.13 -17.73
CA ASP A 221 7.60 5.12 -16.89
C ASP A 221 6.52 5.94 -16.18
N LEU A 222 6.58 5.97 -14.85
CA LEU A 222 5.51 6.43 -13.98
C LEU A 222 6.08 7.41 -12.96
N ALA A 223 5.47 8.58 -12.87
CA ALA A 223 5.66 9.53 -11.78
C ALA A 223 4.39 9.57 -10.93
N VAL A 224 4.52 9.26 -9.65
CA VAL A 224 3.46 9.36 -8.65
C VAL A 224 3.80 10.48 -7.70
N SER A 225 2.84 11.29 -7.29
CA SER A 225 3.04 12.30 -6.25
C SER A 225 1.73 12.63 -5.54
N GLY A 226 1.76 12.94 -4.25
CA GLY A 226 0.54 13.32 -3.53
C GLY A 226 0.82 14.17 -2.31
N THR A 227 -0.20 14.90 -1.86
CA THR A 227 -0.05 15.77 -0.69
C THR A 227 -0.19 14.98 0.60
N LYS A 228 -1.17 14.07 0.65
CA LYS A 228 -1.47 13.26 1.82
C LYS A 228 -2.20 11.99 1.40
N LEU A 229 -1.76 10.85 1.92
CA LEU A 229 -2.46 9.58 1.83
C LEU A 229 -2.50 8.96 3.23
N VAL A 230 -3.69 8.68 3.75
CA VAL A 230 -3.89 7.98 5.01
C VAL A 230 -4.33 6.56 4.68
N LEU A 231 -3.51 5.59 5.05
CA LEU A 231 -3.77 4.18 4.91
C LEU A 231 -4.09 3.63 6.29
N ALA A 232 -5.19 2.90 6.41
CA ALA A 232 -5.53 2.20 7.64
C ALA A 232 -5.93 0.77 7.33
N GLU A 233 -5.24 -0.19 7.94
CA GLU A 233 -5.53 -1.61 7.85
C GLU A 233 -5.66 -2.18 9.25
N ASN A 234 -6.82 -2.74 9.58
CA ASN A 234 -7.11 -3.33 10.88
C ASN A 234 -6.71 -2.41 12.06
N ASN A 235 -5.57 -2.68 12.71
CA ASN A 235 -5.10 -1.99 13.91
C ASN A 235 -3.99 -0.95 13.66
N TRP A 236 -3.66 -0.68 12.39
CA TRP A 236 -2.56 0.21 12.04
C TRP A 236 -3.05 1.30 11.09
N THR A 237 -2.54 2.50 11.33
CA THR A 237 -2.81 3.68 10.52
C THR A 237 -1.50 4.39 10.25
N GLU A 238 -1.22 4.62 8.97
CA GLU A 238 -0.11 5.42 8.51
C GLU A 238 -0.58 6.56 7.62
N THR A 239 0.15 7.66 7.69
CA THR A 239 -0.02 8.83 6.84
C THR A 239 1.27 9.05 6.08
N LEU A 240 1.17 8.99 4.76
CA LEU A 240 2.15 9.53 3.84
C LEU A 240 1.82 11.01 3.60
N ALA A 241 2.83 11.87 3.60
CA ALA A 241 2.70 13.28 3.28
C ALA A 241 3.79 13.72 2.31
N GLN A 242 3.45 14.66 1.41
CA GLN A 242 4.36 15.24 0.42
C GLN A 242 5.21 14.19 -0.29
N PHE A 243 4.58 13.10 -0.73
CA PHE A 243 5.29 11.96 -1.25
C PHE A 243 5.42 12.04 -2.77
N SER A 244 6.44 11.38 -3.29
CA SER A 244 6.65 11.13 -4.70
C SER A 244 7.29 9.78 -4.92
N ALA A 245 7.00 9.18 -6.07
CA ALA A 245 7.67 7.99 -6.54
C ALA A 245 7.94 8.09 -8.04
N ASN A 246 9.10 7.59 -8.46
CA ASN A 246 9.41 7.33 -9.85
C ASN A 246 9.49 5.82 -10.04
N ILE A 247 8.78 5.28 -11.01
CA ILE A 247 8.65 3.83 -11.22
C ILE A 247 8.87 3.55 -12.71
N PHE A 248 9.76 2.63 -13.00
CA PHE A 248 10.02 2.14 -14.34
C PHE A 248 9.78 0.64 -14.38
N ILE A 249 9.05 0.17 -15.39
CA ILE A 249 8.75 -1.24 -15.62
C ILE A 249 9.11 -1.54 -17.07
N ASP A 250 10.02 -2.49 -17.26
CA ASP A 250 10.27 -3.10 -18.56
C ASP A 250 9.54 -4.44 -18.59
N ILE A 251 8.39 -4.46 -19.25
CA ILE A 251 7.57 -5.66 -19.39
C ILE A 251 8.29 -6.70 -20.25
N THR A 252 9.06 -6.24 -21.24
CA THR A 252 9.77 -7.13 -22.19
C THR A 252 10.90 -7.86 -21.50
N ALA A 253 11.69 -7.15 -20.69
CA ALA A 253 12.77 -7.72 -19.89
C ALA A 253 12.27 -8.40 -18.62
N GLY A 254 11.04 -8.11 -18.18
CA GLY A 254 10.49 -8.62 -16.93
C GLY A 254 11.12 -7.98 -15.69
N THR A 255 11.55 -6.72 -15.80
CA THR A 255 12.27 -5.99 -14.74
C THR A 255 11.54 -4.75 -14.28
N TYR A 256 11.81 -4.30 -13.05
CA TYR A 256 11.33 -3.03 -12.53
C TYR A 256 12.44 -2.26 -11.83
N ALA A 257 12.25 -0.94 -11.71
CA ALA A 257 13.05 -0.06 -10.87
C ALA A 257 12.15 1.03 -10.29
N TYR A 258 12.29 1.37 -9.00
CA TYR A 258 11.54 2.47 -8.41
C TYR A 258 12.32 3.19 -7.30
N GLY A 259 12.00 4.46 -7.13
CA GLY A 259 12.45 5.28 -6.01
C GLY A 259 11.28 6.03 -5.41
N VAL A 260 11.33 6.23 -4.10
CA VAL A 260 10.33 6.99 -3.35
C VAL A 260 10.98 8.04 -2.47
N ALA A 261 10.25 9.12 -2.25
CA ALA A 261 10.56 10.15 -1.27
C ALA A 261 9.26 10.66 -0.63
N GLY A 262 9.33 11.20 0.58
CA GLY A 262 8.18 11.79 1.26
C GLY A 262 8.32 11.76 2.77
N ALA A 263 7.24 11.98 3.49
CA ALA A 263 7.19 11.82 4.93
C ALA A 263 6.18 10.74 5.32
N ILE A 264 6.51 9.93 6.32
CA ILE A 264 5.61 8.96 6.94
C ILE A 264 5.42 9.27 8.42
N SER A 265 4.23 9.02 8.91
CA SER A 265 3.89 9.06 10.33
C SER A 265 2.84 8.00 10.61
N GLY A 266 2.85 7.43 11.81
CA GLY A 266 1.92 6.35 12.12
C GLY A 266 2.11 5.80 13.53
N THR A 267 1.28 4.85 13.90
CA THR A 267 1.35 4.20 15.21
C THR A 267 2.65 3.42 15.37
N GLY A 268 3.40 3.70 16.44
CA GLY A 268 4.66 3.01 16.74
C GLY A 268 5.89 3.54 15.98
N LEU A 269 5.75 4.61 15.20
CA LEU A 269 6.87 5.30 14.56
C LEU A 269 7.26 6.57 15.33
N PRO A 270 8.54 7.00 15.24
CA PRO A 270 8.95 8.37 15.53
C PRO A 270 8.05 9.42 14.85
N ASP A 271 7.95 10.62 15.44
CA ASP A 271 7.20 11.73 14.84
C ASP A 271 7.88 12.16 13.56
N ALA A 272 7.14 12.05 12.45
CA ALA A 272 7.52 12.45 11.10
C ALA A 272 8.89 11.90 10.67
N ILE A 273 8.86 10.74 10.03
CA ILE A 273 10.02 10.16 9.35
C ILE A 273 10.04 10.67 7.91
N THR A 274 11.16 11.22 7.47
CA THR A 274 11.42 11.51 6.06
C THR A 274 11.98 10.26 5.37
N LEU A 275 11.39 9.88 4.25
CA LEU A 275 11.84 8.81 3.38
C LEU A 275 12.62 9.39 2.20
N ALA A 276 13.71 8.71 1.86
CA ALA A 276 14.46 8.93 0.63
C ALA A 276 14.98 7.61 0.08
N THR A 277 15.11 7.52 -1.24
CA THR A 277 15.71 6.37 -1.92
C THR A 277 17.08 6.76 -2.47
N PRO A 278 18.17 6.68 -1.67
CA PRO A 278 19.51 7.04 -2.14
C PRO A 278 20.02 6.13 -3.27
N ARG A 279 19.45 4.93 -3.41
CA ARG A 279 19.72 4.03 -4.53
C ARG A 279 18.41 3.35 -4.94
N THR A 280 18.01 3.53 -6.20
CA THR A 280 16.78 2.96 -6.77
C THR A 280 16.66 1.46 -6.45
N LEU A 281 15.49 1.06 -5.97
CA LEU A 281 15.13 -0.33 -5.77
C LEU A 281 14.87 -0.96 -7.13
N ALA A 282 15.53 -2.07 -7.46
CA ALA A 282 15.33 -2.72 -8.75
C ALA A 282 15.44 -4.25 -8.66
N GLY A 283 14.71 -4.93 -9.54
CA GLY A 283 14.63 -6.39 -9.56
C GLY A 283 13.81 -6.93 -10.72
N ASN A 284 13.45 -8.21 -10.60
CA ASN A 284 12.59 -8.90 -11.56
C ASN A 284 11.15 -8.89 -11.08
N ILE A 285 10.20 -8.72 -12.00
CA ILE A 285 8.76 -8.73 -11.70
C ILE A 285 8.40 -10.04 -10.97
N GLY A 286 7.62 -9.92 -9.90
CA GLY A 286 7.21 -11.05 -9.05
C GLY A 286 8.22 -11.47 -7.98
N SER A 287 9.36 -10.78 -7.88
CA SER A 287 10.40 -11.02 -6.85
C SER A 287 10.73 -9.75 -6.06
N TYR A 288 11.29 -9.94 -4.86
CA TYR A 288 11.88 -8.84 -4.09
C TYR A 288 13.00 -8.13 -4.86
N PRO A 289 13.31 -6.86 -4.53
CA PRO A 289 14.43 -6.15 -5.12
C PRO A 289 15.73 -6.92 -4.96
N THR A 290 16.58 -6.84 -5.98
CA THR A 290 17.95 -7.38 -5.97
C THR A 290 19.00 -6.32 -5.68
N THR A 291 18.61 -5.05 -5.78
CA THR A 291 19.46 -3.90 -5.50
C THR A 291 18.62 -2.71 -5.04
N GLY A 292 19.27 -1.74 -4.40
CA GLY A 292 18.68 -0.48 -3.94
C GLY A 292 18.86 -0.23 -2.45
N ALA A 293 18.43 0.94 -2.01
CA ALA A 293 18.44 1.33 -0.61
C ALA A 293 17.39 2.40 -0.33
N ILE A 294 16.70 2.29 0.80
CA ILE A 294 15.78 3.31 1.35
C ILE A 294 16.33 3.78 2.68
N THR A 295 16.31 5.08 2.91
CA THR A 295 16.64 5.69 4.20
C THR A 295 15.41 6.35 4.78
N ALA A 296 15.18 6.08 6.06
CA ALA A 296 14.17 6.68 6.91
C ALA A 296 14.87 7.51 7.99
N THR A 297 14.65 8.82 7.98
CA THR A 297 15.29 9.77 8.92
C THR A 297 14.23 10.43 9.78
N ALA A 298 14.36 10.33 11.09
CA ALA A 298 13.50 11.02 12.04
C ALA A 298 13.86 12.51 12.12
N SER A 299 12.95 13.31 12.69
CA SER A 299 13.12 14.76 12.86
C SER A 299 14.35 15.17 13.70
N ASP A 300 14.86 14.27 14.55
CA ASP A 300 16.07 14.51 15.35
C ASP A 300 17.38 14.11 14.64
N GLY A 301 17.28 13.66 13.38
CA GLY A 301 18.41 13.27 12.53
C GLY A 301 18.82 11.80 12.65
N THR A 302 18.30 11.05 13.63
CA THR A 302 18.54 9.60 13.68
C THR A 302 17.93 8.93 12.45
N ALA A 303 18.58 7.89 11.93
CA ALA A 303 18.16 7.26 10.69
C ALA A 303 18.27 5.73 10.71
N ALA A 304 17.37 5.07 9.99
CA ALA A 304 17.51 3.67 9.61
C ALA A 304 17.62 3.57 8.09
N ARG A 305 18.53 2.75 7.58
CA ARG A 305 18.67 2.48 6.14
C ARG A 305 18.49 1.01 5.86
N LEU A 306 17.52 0.70 5.01
CA LEU A 306 17.43 -0.61 4.39
C LEU A 306 18.31 -0.63 3.15
N THR A 307 19.26 -1.56 3.09
CA THR A 307 20.12 -1.81 1.93
C THR A 307 19.82 -3.20 1.38
N VAL A 308 19.53 -3.28 0.09
CA VAL A 308 19.26 -4.56 -0.58
C VAL A 308 20.57 -5.23 -0.93
N ASN A 309 20.77 -6.44 -0.39
CA ASN A 309 21.94 -7.27 -0.69
C ASN A 309 21.65 -8.26 -1.82
N SER A 310 20.43 -8.81 -1.85
CA SER A 310 19.94 -9.71 -2.90
C SER A 310 18.41 -9.83 -2.84
N ALA A 311 17.82 -10.59 -3.79
CA ALA A 311 16.40 -10.97 -3.72
C ALA A 311 16.03 -11.84 -2.49
N ALA A 312 17.01 -12.28 -1.69
CA ALA A 312 16.77 -13.06 -0.48
C ALA A 312 16.98 -12.24 0.80
N ASN A 313 17.95 -11.32 0.81
CA ASN A 313 18.43 -10.67 2.03
C ASN A 313 18.55 -9.15 1.89
N VAL A 314 18.34 -8.48 3.01
CA VAL A 314 18.55 -7.05 3.22
C VAL A 314 19.42 -6.83 4.45
N ALA A 315 20.07 -5.67 4.50
CA ALA A 315 20.67 -5.14 5.72
C ALA A 315 19.85 -3.95 6.21
N VAL A 316 19.64 -3.86 7.52
CA VAL A 316 19.12 -2.66 8.18
C VAL A 316 20.27 -2.03 8.95
N ASP A 317 20.69 -0.88 8.47
CA ASP A 317 21.72 -0.06 9.09
C ASP A 317 21.06 1.00 10.00
N LEU A 318 21.68 1.34 11.12
CA LEU A 318 21.24 2.39 12.04
C LEU A 318 22.31 3.48 12.15
N ASP A 319 21.86 4.73 12.06
CA ASP A 319 22.53 5.97 12.48
C ASP A 319 21.79 6.48 13.72
N GLY A 320 22.23 6.06 14.90
CA GLY A 320 21.59 6.33 16.19
C GLY A 320 22.08 7.60 16.88
N ASN A 321 23.17 8.19 16.39
CA ASN A 321 23.76 9.43 16.93
C ASN A 321 23.55 10.65 16.02
N ALA A 322 22.89 10.47 14.86
CA ALA A 322 22.55 11.51 13.90
C ALA A 322 23.77 12.22 13.28
N ASP A 323 24.88 11.50 13.08
CA ASP A 323 26.10 12.06 12.48
C ASP A 323 26.24 11.74 10.97
N GLY A 324 25.29 11.00 10.40
CA GLY A 324 25.30 10.56 9.01
C GLY A 324 26.12 9.30 8.74
N VAL A 325 26.73 8.71 9.77
CA VAL A 325 27.50 7.47 9.71
C VAL A 325 26.69 6.36 10.38
N PHE A 326 26.48 5.26 9.65
CA PHE A 326 25.77 4.11 10.18
C PHE A 326 26.70 3.23 11.02
N GLU A 327 26.49 3.16 12.33
CA GLU A 327 27.35 2.48 13.30
C GLU A 327 26.95 1.02 13.57
N SER A 328 25.75 0.61 13.19
CA SER A 328 25.32 -0.79 13.32
C SER A 328 24.53 -1.27 12.11
N SER A 329 24.63 -2.57 11.84
CA SER A 329 23.97 -3.22 10.71
C SER A 329 23.49 -4.61 11.10
N GLN A 330 22.25 -4.93 10.74
CA GLN A 330 21.65 -6.24 10.92
C GLN A 330 21.20 -6.80 9.57
N THR A 331 21.73 -7.95 9.18
CA THR A 331 21.24 -8.67 7.99
C THR A 331 20.05 -9.56 8.35
N MET A 332 19.02 -9.53 7.52
CA MET A 332 17.83 -10.39 7.63
C MET A 332 17.27 -10.74 6.26
N THR A 333 16.42 -11.75 6.21
CA THR A 333 15.68 -12.09 4.99
C THR A 333 14.55 -11.10 4.73
N TRP A 334 14.11 -10.97 3.47
CA TRP A 334 12.91 -10.21 3.14
C TRP A 334 11.67 -10.70 3.88
N THR A 335 11.53 -12.01 4.05
CA THR A 335 10.40 -12.60 4.80
C THR A 335 10.42 -12.23 6.27
N GLN A 336 11.60 -12.14 6.89
CA GLN A 336 11.73 -11.68 8.27
C GLN A 336 11.37 -10.19 8.39
N LEU A 337 11.88 -9.34 7.50
CA LEU A 337 11.55 -7.92 7.49
C LEU A 337 10.04 -7.69 7.36
N ALA A 338 9.41 -8.40 6.43
CA ALA A 338 7.99 -8.26 6.11
C ALA A 338 7.05 -8.86 7.17
N ALA A 339 7.59 -9.58 8.17
CA ALA A 339 6.85 -10.14 9.30
C ALA A 339 6.90 -9.23 10.56
N ILE A 340 7.65 -8.12 10.51
CA ILE A 340 7.69 -7.07 11.54
C ILE A 340 6.49 -6.14 11.34
#